data_AF-N1V3Y1-F1
#
_entry.id   AF-N1V3Y1-F1
#
_cell.length_a   1.000
_cell.length_b   1.000
_cell.length_c   1.000
_cell.angle_alpha   90.00
_cell.angle_beta   90.00
_cell.angle_gamma   90.00
#
_symmetry.space_group_name_H-M   'P 1'
#
loop_
_entity.id
_entity.type
_entity.pdbx_description
1 polymer ?
#
loop_
_entity_poly.entity_id
_entity_poly.type
_entity_poly.pdbx_seq_one_letter_code
_entity_poly.pdbx_strand_id
1 'polypeptide(L)'
;MTSYSVDYLSRLHSVVEEFETEFERWMQTQVESDHLHARGLLPTVWTKEGQNESKVRLLELSVAEAAGAAAKAVAVTGAYIAVAGLGAIDPISNWSMMRHPKAVVSPHDVRSTAATVKGRLKGLIEEAQATEDSGVPAFAPSQLHQLIWAAAADHWTTHQRRVAVREAAEALSVDWKTRLGRNDVDDTVFWQQTLSPGEPAQGKPKLAWPGNPSDKTVKSMRGGLEPMAKALTHLATGLNLTVRNVTTHTREELSEQEGIERLAAYSYFARLLDQCEIRHAEYEVEE
;
A
#
# COMPACT_ATOMS: atom_id res chain seq x y z
N MET A 1 -14.89 -2.31 2.03
CA MET A 1 -14.38 -2.99 0.81
C MET A 1 -13.04 -2.36 0.50
N THR A 2 -11.96 -3.14 0.53
CA THR A 2 -10.64 -2.66 0.08
C THR A 2 -10.73 -2.37 -1.42
N SER A 3 -10.59 -1.10 -1.80
CA SER A 3 -10.49 -0.71 -3.20
C SER A 3 -9.10 -1.08 -3.70
N TYR A 4 -9.04 -2.00 -4.66
CA TYR A 4 -7.78 -2.38 -5.32
C TYR A 4 -7.50 -1.43 -6.47
N SER A 5 -6.25 -1.03 -6.67
CA SER A 5 -5.88 -0.19 -7.81
C SER A 5 -5.92 -0.96 -9.14
N VAL A 6 -6.15 -0.25 -10.24
CA VAL A 6 -6.12 -0.80 -11.61
C VAL A 6 -4.80 -1.52 -11.89
N ASP A 7 -3.66 -0.93 -11.50
CA ASP A 7 -2.33 -1.53 -11.67
C ASP A 7 -2.17 -2.85 -10.91
N TYR A 8 -2.69 -2.93 -9.69
CA TYR A 8 -2.61 -4.16 -8.90
C TYR A 8 -3.44 -5.27 -9.52
N LEU A 9 -4.68 -4.97 -9.92
CA LEU A 9 -5.57 -5.93 -10.55
C LEU A 9 -5.06 -6.39 -11.92
N SER A 10 -4.47 -5.47 -12.70
CA SER A 10 -3.86 -5.76 -14.00
C SER A 10 -2.66 -6.70 -13.86
N ARG A 11 -1.80 -6.48 -12.86
CA ARG A 11 -0.70 -7.41 -12.55
C ARG A 11 -1.22 -8.80 -12.16
N LEU A 12 -2.28 -8.87 -11.34
CA LEU A 12 -2.92 -10.15 -11.00
C LEU A 12 -3.49 -10.86 -12.23
N HIS A 13 -4.01 -10.10 -13.20
CA HIS A 13 -4.52 -10.68 -14.44
C HIS A 13 -3.38 -11.30 -15.26
N SER A 14 -2.27 -10.58 -15.44
CA SER A 14 -1.10 -11.06 -16.18
C SER A 14 -0.48 -12.32 -15.59
N VAL A 15 -0.35 -12.42 -14.26
CA VAL A 15 0.21 -13.63 -13.63
C VAL A 15 -0.69 -14.86 -13.81
N VAL A 16 -2.01 -14.67 -13.92
CA VAL A 16 -2.95 -15.79 -14.19
C VAL A 16 -2.84 -16.23 -15.66
N GLU A 17 -2.62 -15.30 -16.59
CA GLU A 17 -2.35 -15.62 -18.01
C GLU A 17 -1.02 -16.38 -18.17
N GLU A 18 0.00 -16.01 -17.42
CA GLU A 18 1.28 -16.72 -17.38
C GLU A 18 1.09 -18.14 -16.82
N PHE A 19 0.38 -18.29 -15.71
CA PHE A 19 0.03 -19.61 -15.16
C PHE A 19 -0.69 -20.49 -16.18
N GLU A 20 -1.72 -19.98 -16.86
CA GLU A 20 -2.45 -20.74 -17.88
C GLU A 20 -1.54 -21.17 -19.02
N THR A 21 -0.63 -20.29 -19.45
CA THR A 21 0.34 -20.58 -20.50
C THR A 21 1.28 -21.72 -20.10
N GLU A 22 1.87 -21.66 -18.91
CA GLU A 22 2.77 -22.71 -18.43
C GLU A 22 2.01 -24.01 -18.12
N PHE A 23 0.80 -23.91 -17.59
CA PHE A 23 -0.08 -25.05 -17.34
C PHE A 23 -0.40 -25.81 -18.63
N GLU A 24 -0.79 -25.11 -19.70
CA GLU A 24 -1.07 -25.77 -20.98
C GLU A 24 0.19 -26.35 -21.63
N ARG A 25 1.35 -25.69 -21.51
CA ARG A 25 2.63 -26.26 -21.97
C ARG A 25 2.96 -27.56 -21.26
N TRP A 26 2.75 -27.62 -19.94
CA TRP A 26 2.90 -28.87 -19.19
C TRP A 26 1.87 -29.91 -19.63
N MET A 27 0.58 -29.55 -19.75
CA MET A 27 -0.49 -30.46 -20.18
C MET A 27 -0.26 -31.08 -21.56
N GLN A 28 0.46 -30.42 -22.47
CA GLN A 28 0.86 -31.03 -23.76
C GLN A 28 1.69 -32.32 -23.59
N THR A 29 2.40 -32.47 -22.47
CA THR A 29 3.18 -33.67 -22.12
C THR A 29 2.38 -34.74 -21.38
N GLN A 30 1.12 -34.45 -21.02
CA GLN A 30 0.31 -35.30 -20.16
C GLN A 30 -0.94 -35.86 -20.88
N VAL A 31 -1.37 -37.05 -20.47
CA VAL A 31 -2.69 -37.58 -20.77
C VAL A 31 -3.66 -37.01 -19.75
N GLU A 32 -4.79 -36.51 -20.25
CA GLU A 32 -5.85 -35.91 -19.45
C GLU A 32 -6.99 -36.90 -19.22
N SER A 33 -7.52 -36.91 -18.00
CA SER A 33 -8.71 -37.64 -17.59
C SER A 33 -9.57 -36.77 -16.65
N ASP A 34 -10.66 -37.33 -16.16
CA ASP A 34 -11.59 -36.66 -15.24
C ASP A 34 -11.93 -37.57 -14.06
N HIS A 35 -12.64 -37.01 -13.08
CA HIS A 35 -13.03 -37.74 -11.87
C HIS A 35 -13.93 -38.95 -12.14
N LEU A 36 -14.75 -38.92 -13.20
CA LEU A 36 -15.68 -39.99 -13.56
C LEU A 36 -14.93 -41.20 -14.12
N HIS A 37 -14.03 -40.97 -15.08
CA HIS A 37 -13.18 -42.00 -15.69
C HIS A 37 -12.13 -42.51 -14.70
N ALA A 38 -11.58 -41.65 -13.84
CA ALA A 38 -10.65 -42.04 -12.78
C ALA A 38 -11.33 -42.76 -11.59
N ARG A 39 -12.67 -42.80 -11.57
CA ARG A 39 -13.51 -43.36 -10.47
C ARG A 39 -13.13 -42.81 -9.09
N GLY A 40 -12.61 -41.59 -9.02
CA GLY A 40 -12.13 -40.93 -7.79
C GLY A 40 -10.95 -41.64 -7.09
N LEU A 41 -10.30 -42.60 -7.75
CA LEU A 41 -9.19 -43.39 -7.17
C LEU A 41 -7.89 -43.17 -7.93
N LEU A 42 -7.96 -43.08 -9.26
CA LEU A 42 -6.80 -42.87 -10.13
C LEU A 42 -6.45 -41.38 -10.23
N PRO A 43 -5.22 -41.05 -10.63
CA PRO A 43 -4.87 -39.69 -11.05
C PRO A 43 -5.75 -39.19 -12.18
N THR A 44 -6.00 -37.88 -12.21
CA THR A 44 -6.68 -37.20 -13.33
C THR A 44 -5.70 -36.78 -14.43
N VAL A 45 -4.39 -36.85 -14.17
CA VAL A 45 -3.32 -36.55 -15.13
C VAL A 45 -2.15 -37.51 -14.96
N TRP A 46 -1.56 -37.99 -16.06
CA TRP A 46 -0.30 -38.73 -16.05
C TRP A 46 0.53 -38.46 -17.31
N THR A 47 1.84 -38.68 -17.24
CA THR A 47 2.75 -38.36 -18.36
C THR A 47 2.54 -39.30 -19.55
N LYS A 48 2.50 -38.76 -20.77
CA LYS A 48 2.41 -39.54 -22.00
C LYS A 48 3.63 -40.46 -22.16
N GLU A 49 3.41 -41.63 -22.75
CA GLU A 49 4.52 -42.52 -23.10
C GLU A 49 5.51 -41.84 -24.05
N GLY A 50 6.81 -42.09 -23.86
CA GLY A 50 7.89 -41.56 -24.69
C GLY A 50 8.27 -40.10 -24.44
N GLN A 51 7.68 -39.43 -23.45
CA GLN A 51 8.11 -38.07 -23.07
C GLN A 51 9.47 -38.06 -22.38
N ASN A 52 10.25 -37.01 -22.62
CA ASN A 52 11.50 -36.79 -21.91
C ASN A 52 11.20 -36.35 -20.47
N GLU A 53 11.53 -37.18 -19.48
CA GLU A 53 11.24 -36.91 -18.07
C GLU A 53 11.88 -35.61 -17.56
N SER A 54 13.09 -35.27 -18.01
CA SER A 54 13.76 -34.03 -17.60
C SER A 54 13.01 -32.81 -18.12
N LYS A 55 12.47 -32.86 -19.34
CA LYS A 55 11.62 -31.81 -19.89
C LYS A 55 10.31 -31.69 -19.10
N VAL A 56 9.67 -32.81 -18.76
CA VAL A 56 8.43 -32.82 -17.97
C VAL A 56 8.69 -32.19 -16.60
N ARG A 57 9.74 -32.59 -15.89
CA ARG A 57 10.12 -32.00 -14.59
C ARG A 57 10.37 -30.50 -14.67
N LEU A 58 11.02 -30.01 -15.72
CA LEU A 58 11.24 -28.57 -15.90
C LEU A 58 9.92 -27.81 -16.08
N LEU A 59 9.02 -28.32 -16.93
CA LEU A 59 7.69 -27.73 -17.11
C LEU A 59 6.88 -27.73 -15.82
N GLU A 60 6.96 -28.79 -15.02
CA GLU A 60 6.30 -28.86 -13.71
C GLU A 60 6.78 -27.77 -12.74
N LEU A 61 8.09 -27.48 -12.74
CA LEU A 61 8.63 -26.39 -11.92
C LEU A 61 8.13 -25.03 -12.41
N SER A 62 8.06 -24.81 -13.72
CA SER A 62 7.48 -23.58 -14.30
C SER A 62 6.01 -23.40 -13.92
N VAL A 63 5.20 -24.48 -13.95
CA VAL A 63 3.80 -24.42 -13.47
C VAL A 63 3.74 -24.13 -11.98
N ALA A 64 4.60 -24.73 -11.16
CA ALA A 64 4.62 -24.49 -9.72
C ALA A 64 4.95 -23.03 -9.38
N GLU A 65 5.94 -22.44 -10.06
CA GLU A 65 6.32 -21.03 -9.90
C GLU A 65 5.16 -20.10 -10.29
N ALA A 66 4.59 -20.31 -11.48
CA ALA A 66 3.47 -19.50 -11.97
C ALA A 66 2.21 -19.65 -11.10
N ALA A 67 1.93 -20.87 -10.60
CA ALA A 67 0.81 -21.11 -9.69
C ALA A 67 0.98 -20.36 -8.36
N GLY A 68 2.21 -20.33 -7.82
CA GLY A 68 2.53 -19.56 -6.61
C GLY A 68 2.25 -18.06 -6.79
N ALA A 69 2.61 -17.51 -7.95
CA ALA A 69 2.29 -16.11 -8.28
C ALA A 69 0.77 -15.88 -8.46
N ALA A 70 0.07 -16.81 -9.11
CA ALA A 70 -1.36 -16.71 -9.39
C ALA A 70 -2.27 -16.97 -8.16
N ALA A 71 -1.77 -17.62 -7.10
CA ALA A 71 -2.54 -17.93 -5.89
C ALA A 71 -3.21 -16.68 -5.26
N LYS A 72 -2.53 -15.53 -5.31
CA LYS A 72 -3.07 -14.27 -4.78
C LYS A 72 -4.33 -13.82 -5.54
N ALA A 73 -4.39 -14.07 -6.85
CA ALA A 73 -5.55 -13.73 -7.67
C ALA A 73 -6.80 -14.53 -7.28
N VAL A 74 -6.64 -15.81 -6.91
CA VAL A 74 -7.75 -16.65 -6.42
C VAL A 74 -8.29 -16.12 -5.09
N ALA A 75 -7.40 -15.71 -4.19
CA ALA A 75 -7.81 -15.10 -2.92
C ALA A 75 -8.55 -13.77 -3.10
N VAL A 76 -8.10 -12.92 -4.03
CA VAL A 76 -8.76 -11.63 -4.33
C VAL A 76 -10.14 -11.84 -4.96
N THR A 77 -10.26 -12.81 -5.87
CA THR A 77 -11.50 -13.07 -6.61
C THR A 77 -12.45 -14.02 -5.90
N GLY A 78 -12.01 -14.73 -4.86
CA GLY A 78 -12.78 -15.75 -4.16
C GLY A 78 -13.14 -16.96 -5.04
N ALA A 79 -12.31 -17.30 -6.03
CA ALA A 79 -12.57 -18.36 -7.01
C ALA A 79 -12.23 -19.78 -6.49
N TYR A 80 -12.69 -20.11 -5.28
CA TYR A 80 -12.51 -21.42 -4.68
C TYR A 80 -13.57 -22.42 -5.16
N ILE A 81 -13.20 -23.70 -5.22
CA ILE A 81 -14.16 -24.79 -5.41
C ILE A 81 -14.40 -25.51 -4.07
N ALA A 82 -15.63 -25.98 -3.85
CA ALA A 82 -15.95 -26.77 -2.67
C ALA A 82 -15.71 -28.25 -2.94
N VAL A 83 -14.85 -28.88 -2.14
CA VAL A 83 -14.58 -30.32 -2.20
C VAL A 83 -15.05 -30.99 -0.92
N ALA A 84 -15.81 -32.07 -1.07
CA ALA A 84 -16.34 -32.83 0.05
C ALA A 84 -15.20 -33.34 0.96
N GLY A 85 -15.29 -33.05 2.25
CA GLY A 85 -14.29 -33.47 3.26
C GLY A 85 -13.04 -32.59 3.34
N LEU A 86 -12.78 -31.71 2.35
CA LEU A 86 -11.63 -30.80 2.35
C LEU A 86 -12.02 -29.32 2.40
N GLY A 87 -13.29 -28.99 2.17
CA GLY A 87 -13.79 -27.62 2.21
C GLY A 87 -13.46 -26.86 0.93
N ALA A 88 -13.27 -25.54 1.05
CA ALA A 88 -12.92 -24.68 -0.08
C ALA A 88 -11.44 -24.83 -0.42
N ILE A 89 -11.14 -25.21 -1.67
CA ILE A 89 -9.77 -25.35 -2.17
C ILE A 89 -9.56 -24.43 -3.37
N ASP A 90 -8.30 -24.04 -3.57
CA ASP A 90 -7.84 -23.32 -4.76
C ASP A 90 -7.27 -24.32 -5.78
N PRO A 91 -7.93 -24.57 -6.91
CA PRO A 91 -7.42 -25.46 -7.94
C PRO A 91 -6.08 -25.04 -8.54
N ILE A 92 -5.79 -23.73 -8.64
CA ILE A 92 -4.53 -23.23 -9.20
C ILE A 92 -3.38 -23.61 -8.28
N SER A 93 -3.47 -23.33 -6.98
CA SER A 93 -2.43 -23.71 -6.01
C SER A 93 -2.29 -25.23 -5.83
N ASN A 94 -3.37 -25.99 -6.06
CA ASN A 94 -3.42 -27.43 -5.81
C ASN A 94 -3.32 -28.27 -7.10
N TRP A 95 -2.88 -27.68 -8.22
CA TRP A 95 -2.82 -28.34 -9.54
C TRP A 95 -2.04 -29.67 -9.52
N SER A 96 -0.98 -29.77 -8.72
CA SER A 96 -0.11 -30.96 -8.68
C SER A 96 -0.83 -32.20 -8.14
N MET A 97 -1.90 -32.03 -7.37
CA MET A 97 -2.72 -33.12 -6.83
C MET A 97 -3.35 -33.99 -7.93
N MET A 98 -3.49 -33.47 -9.15
CA MET A 98 -3.99 -34.21 -10.31
C MET A 98 -3.16 -35.44 -10.67
N ARG A 99 -1.86 -35.44 -10.36
CA ARG A 99 -0.96 -36.58 -10.62
C ARG A 99 -1.01 -37.67 -9.56
N HIS A 100 -1.66 -37.41 -8.43
CA HIS A 100 -1.67 -38.32 -7.30
C HIS A 100 -2.97 -39.14 -7.27
N PRO A 101 -2.94 -40.37 -6.71
CA PRO A 101 -4.17 -41.12 -6.47
C PRO A 101 -5.15 -40.31 -5.61
N LYS A 102 -6.46 -40.53 -5.83
CA LYS A 102 -7.53 -39.74 -5.20
C LYS A 102 -7.37 -38.24 -5.47
N ALA A 103 -7.04 -37.88 -6.71
CA ALA A 103 -6.96 -36.50 -7.14
C ALA A 103 -8.25 -35.75 -6.80
N VAL A 104 -8.11 -34.61 -6.14
CA VAL A 104 -9.25 -33.77 -5.68
C VAL A 104 -9.60 -32.67 -6.68
N VAL A 105 -8.75 -32.48 -7.67
CA VAL A 105 -8.88 -31.54 -8.78
C VAL A 105 -8.67 -32.27 -10.09
N SER A 106 -9.29 -31.77 -11.15
CA SER A 106 -9.10 -32.19 -12.53
C SER A 106 -8.55 -31.03 -13.37
N PRO A 107 -8.01 -31.31 -14.58
CA PRO A 107 -7.55 -30.24 -15.47
C PRO A 107 -8.66 -29.26 -15.84
N HIS A 108 -9.90 -29.75 -15.95
CA HIS A 108 -11.07 -28.90 -16.15
C HIS A 108 -11.26 -27.91 -15.00
N ASP A 109 -11.14 -28.36 -13.75
CA ASP A 109 -11.29 -27.51 -12.57
C ASP A 109 -10.24 -26.38 -12.57
N VAL A 110 -8.98 -26.73 -12.85
CA VAL A 110 -7.87 -25.75 -12.92
C VAL A 110 -8.11 -24.70 -14.00
N ARG A 111 -8.47 -25.12 -15.23
CA ARG A 111 -8.77 -24.21 -16.34
C ARG A 111 -9.99 -23.33 -16.07
N SER A 112 -11.06 -23.94 -15.54
CA SER A 112 -12.31 -23.23 -15.24
C SER A 112 -12.10 -22.19 -14.12
N THR A 113 -11.30 -22.51 -13.11
CA THR A 113 -10.87 -21.54 -12.09
C THR A 113 -10.04 -20.42 -12.72
N ALA A 114 -9.02 -20.73 -13.52
CA ALA A 114 -8.21 -19.69 -14.18
C ALA A 114 -9.06 -18.75 -15.04
N ALA A 115 -9.99 -19.28 -15.83
CA ALA A 115 -10.93 -18.49 -16.61
C ALA A 115 -11.86 -17.62 -15.73
N THR A 116 -12.39 -18.18 -14.64
CA THR A 116 -13.24 -17.47 -13.68
C THR A 116 -12.48 -16.33 -13.00
N VAL A 117 -11.24 -16.58 -12.58
CA VAL A 117 -10.36 -15.57 -11.97
C VAL A 117 -10.12 -14.43 -12.95
N LYS A 118 -9.72 -14.72 -14.20
CA LYS A 118 -9.54 -13.69 -15.24
C LYS A 118 -10.80 -12.88 -15.47
N GLY A 119 -11.95 -13.53 -15.60
CA GLY A 119 -13.24 -12.85 -15.79
C GLY A 119 -13.60 -11.90 -14.64
N ARG A 120 -13.42 -12.35 -13.39
CA ARG A 120 -13.65 -11.52 -12.21
C ARG A 120 -12.66 -10.36 -12.10
N LEU A 121 -11.39 -10.60 -12.39
CA LEU A 121 -10.37 -9.54 -12.42
C LEU A 121 -10.68 -8.47 -13.47
N LYS A 122 -11.14 -8.85 -14.67
CA LYS A 122 -11.58 -7.88 -15.69
C LYS A 122 -12.72 -7.00 -15.18
N GLY A 123 -13.75 -7.59 -14.56
CA GLY A 123 -14.84 -6.82 -13.97
C GLY A 123 -14.36 -5.86 -12.86
N LEU A 124 -13.45 -6.31 -12.00
CA LEU A 124 -12.86 -5.46 -10.96
C LEU A 124 -12.00 -4.32 -11.56
N ILE A 125 -11.28 -4.58 -12.65
CA ILE A 125 -10.50 -3.57 -13.37
C ILE A 125 -11.43 -2.51 -13.96
N GLU A 126 -12.50 -2.92 -14.63
CA GLU A 126 -13.51 -2.01 -15.20
C GLU A 126 -14.17 -1.15 -14.11
N GLU A 127 -14.50 -1.75 -12.96
CA GLU A 127 -15.06 -1.02 -11.81
C GLU A 127 -14.05 -0.03 -11.20
N ALA A 128 -12.79 -0.43 -11.05
CA ALA A 128 -11.73 0.43 -10.54
C ALA A 128 -11.46 1.60 -11.51
N GLN A 129 -11.41 1.33 -12.82
CA GLN A 129 -11.27 2.36 -13.86
C GLN A 129 -12.46 3.33 -13.85
N ALA A 130 -13.68 2.83 -13.77
CA ALA A 130 -14.87 3.68 -13.68
C ALA A 130 -14.85 4.56 -12.42
N THR A 131 -14.29 4.05 -11.31
CA THR A 131 -14.10 4.82 -10.08
C THR A 131 -13.03 5.89 -10.26
N GLU A 132 -11.89 5.58 -10.87
CA GLU A 132 -10.85 6.56 -11.21
C GLU A 132 -11.37 7.64 -12.18
N ASP A 133 -12.12 7.24 -13.21
CA ASP A 133 -12.73 8.13 -14.21
C ASP A 133 -13.87 8.97 -13.66
N SER A 134 -14.56 8.50 -12.62
CA SER A 134 -15.62 9.27 -11.95
C SER A 134 -15.13 10.58 -11.31
N GLY A 135 -13.81 10.77 -11.24
CA GLY A 135 -13.19 11.95 -10.64
C GLY A 135 -13.42 12.03 -9.13
N VAL A 136 -13.94 10.97 -8.51
CA VAL A 136 -13.96 10.84 -7.06
C VAL A 136 -12.50 10.71 -6.63
N PRO A 137 -11.96 11.65 -5.85
CA PRO A 137 -10.56 11.60 -5.45
C PRO A 137 -10.32 10.31 -4.65
N ALA A 138 -9.60 9.37 -5.27
CA ALA A 138 -9.14 8.16 -4.59
C ALA A 138 -8.13 8.57 -3.50
N PHE A 139 -8.36 8.12 -2.27
CA PHE A 139 -7.44 8.40 -1.18
C PHE A 139 -6.27 7.42 -1.21
N ALA A 140 -5.38 7.59 -2.20
CA ALA A 140 -4.21 6.74 -2.38
C ALA A 140 -3.04 7.22 -1.51
N PRO A 141 -2.38 6.35 -0.71
CA PRO A 141 -1.21 6.74 0.08
C PRO A 141 -0.08 7.36 -0.75
N SER A 142 0.06 6.94 -2.01
CA SER A 142 1.05 7.49 -2.95
C SER A 142 0.80 8.95 -3.34
N GLN A 143 -0.41 9.47 -3.13
CA GLN A 143 -0.75 10.86 -3.37
C GLN A 143 -0.56 11.76 -2.13
N LEU A 144 -0.11 11.19 -1.01
CA LEU A 144 0.27 11.97 0.17
C LEU A 144 1.51 12.82 -0.11
N HIS A 145 1.78 13.78 0.76
CA HIS A 145 2.94 14.65 0.68
C HIS A 145 4.25 13.83 0.56
N GLN A 146 5.13 14.19 -0.38
CA GLN A 146 6.29 13.38 -0.77
C GLN A 146 7.17 12.98 0.41
N LEU A 147 7.47 13.91 1.32
CA LEU A 147 8.26 13.64 2.53
C LEU A 147 7.60 12.59 3.43
N ILE A 148 6.28 12.67 3.59
CA ILE A 148 5.49 11.79 4.46
C ILE A 148 5.41 10.40 3.86
N TRP A 149 5.10 10.31 2.56
CA TRP A 149 4.99 9.03 1.89
C TRP A 149 6.35 8.33 1.76
N ALA A 150 7.41 9.05 1.42
CA ALA A 150 8.75 8.49 1.31
C ALA A 150 9.23 7.82 2.62
N ALA A 151 8.93 8.41 3.77
CA ALA A 151 9.27 7.84 5.07
C ALA A 151 8.37 6.66 5.48
N ALA A 152 7.12 6.62 4.98
CA ALA A 152 6.14 5.61 5.35
C ALA A 152 6.15 4.36 4.45
N ALA A 153 6.53 4.49 3.17
CA ALA A 153 6.25 3.52 2.12
C ALA A 153 6.77 2.10 2.41
N ASP A 154 8.01 1.96 2.86
CA ASP A 154 8.63 0.64 3.10
C ASP A 154 7.93 -0.11 4.25
N HIS A 155 7.61 0.59 5.33
CA HIS A 155 6.87 0.01 6.45
C HIS A 155 5.39 -0.22 6.12
N TRP A 156 4.80 0.63 5.29
CA TRP A 156 3.42 0.48 4.83
C TRP A 156 3.24 -0.78 3.98
N THR A 157 4.14 -1.00 3.01
CA THR A 157 4.11 -2.17 2.11
C THR A 157 4.36 -3.49 2.84
N THR A 158 5.10 -3.46 3.95
CA THR A 158 5.32 -4.61 4.84
C THR A 158 4.27 -4.76 5.94
N HIS A 159 3.16 -4.02 5.85
CA HIS A 159 2.04 -4.02 6.81
C HIS A 159 2.36 -3.55 8.23
N GLN A 160 3.52 -2.91 8.45
CA GLN A 160 3.94 -2.30 9.71
C GLN A 160 3.41 -0.86 9.83
N ARG A 161 2.09 -0.69 9.83
CA ARG A 161 1.41 0.61 9.66
C ARG A 161 1.68 1.59 10.80
N ARG A 162 1.78 1.10 12.03
CA ARG A 162 2.18 1.86 13.23
C ARG A 162 3.58 2.43 13.07
N VAL A 163 4.52 1.62 12.56
CA VAL A 163 5.90 2.03 12.29
C VAL A 163 5.92 3.05 11.17
N ALA A 164 5.19 2.81 10.07
CA ALA A 164 5.06 3.75 8.96
C ALA A 164 4.59 5.15 9.41
N VAL A 165 3.58 5.21 10.28
CA VAL A 165 3.09 6.47 10.86
C VAL A 165 4.14 7.14 11.75
N ARG A 166 4.87 6.36 12.55
CA ARG A 166 5.94 6.89 13.41
C ARG A 166 7.09 7.48 12.59
N GLU A 167 7.58 6.75 11.58
CA GLU A 167 8.66 7.22 10.72
C GLU A 167 8.27 8.48 9.95
N ALA A 168 7.03 8.56 9.45
CA ALA A 168 6.53 9.77 8.79
C ALA A 168 6.51 11.00 9.72
N ALA A 169 6.09 10.82 10.98
CA ALA A 169 6.07 11.89 11.97
C ALA A 169 7.48 12.38 12.32
N GLU A 170 8.42 11.45 12.45
CA GLU A 170 9.83 11.73 12.74
C GLU A 170 10.52 12.42 11.56
N ALA A 171 10.33 11.91 10.34
CA ALA A 171 10.86 12.49 9.12
C ALA A 171 10.42 13.95 8.93
N LEU A 172 9.16 14.27 9.21
CA LEU A 172 8.68 15.65 9.14
C LEU A 172 9.42 16.58 10.11
N SER A 173 9.62 16.14 11.35
CA SER A 173 10.28 16.96 12.38
C SER A 173 11.77 17.12 12.07
N VAL A 174 12.44 16.05 11.63
CA VAL A 174 13.87 16.07 11.25
C VAL A 174 14.12 16.96 10.03
N ASP A 175 13.29 16.87 8.99
CA ASP A 175 13.42 17.70 7.79
C ASP A 175 13.33 19.20 8.14
N TRP A 176 12.32 19.60 8.91
CA TRP A 176 12.14 21.00 9.29
C TRP A 176 13.18 21.52 10.29
N LYS A 177 13.60 20.70 11.26
CA LYS A 177 14.72 21.06 12.15
C LYS A 177 16.01 21.28 11.37
N THR A 178 16.28 20.42 10.39
CA THR A 178 17.46 20.54 9.52
C THR A 178 17.38 21.83 8.70
N ARG A 179 16.24 22.12 8.07
CA ARG A 179 16.03 23.36 7.31
C ARG A 179 16.22 24.62 8.14
N LEU A 180 15.82 24.59 9.41
CA LEU A 180 15.88 25.73 10.33
C LEU A 180 17.14 25.77 11.19
N GLY A 181 18.02 24.76 11.10
CA GLY A 181 19.20 24.63 11.94
C GLY A 181 18.89 24.43 13.44
N ARG A 182 17.72 23.87 13.78
CA ARG A 182 17.17 23.75 15.14
C ARG A 182 17.20 22.33 15.69
N ASN A 183 18.37 21.68 15.62
CA ASN A 183 18.58 20.34 16.19
C ASN A 183 18.83 20.36 17.71
N ASP A 184 18.76 21.54 18.34
CA ASP A 184 19.06 21.83 19.74
C ASP A 184 17.90 21.53 20.71
N VAL A 185 16.69 21.24 20.21
CA VAL A 185 15.48 21.12 21.02
C VAL A 185 14.62 19.91 20.63
N ASP A 186 13.83 19.42 21.59
CA ASP A 186 12.85 18.35 21.35
C ASP A 186 11.75 18.78 20.38
N ASP A 187 11.09 17.82 19.72
CA ASP A 187 10.13 18.10 18.64
C ASP A 187 8.96 18.99 19.06
N THR A 188 8.38 18.75 20.25
CA THR A 188 7.29 19.58 20.76
C THR A 188 7.76 21.01 21.02
N VAL A 189 8.95 21.17 21.60
CA VAL A 189 9.54 22.48 21.91
C VAL A 189 9.92 23.21 20.62
N PHE A 190 10.46 22.49 19.65
CA PHE A 190 10.75 22.99 18.31
C PHE A 190 9.52 23.61 17.67
N TRP A 191 8.43 22.85 17.55
CA TRP A 191 7.20 23.35 16.94
C TRP A 191 6.60 24.52 17.71
N GLN A 192 6.60 24.46 19.05
CA GLN A 192 6.12 25.57 19.89
C GLN A 192 6.92 26.86 19.66
N GLN A 193 8.24 26.78 19.54
CA GLN A 193 9.07 27.97 19.36
C GLN A 193 9.01 28.50 17.92
N THR A 194 9.13 27.63 16.93
CA THR A 194 9.20 27.99 15.51
C THR A 194 7.86 28.49 14.95
N LEU A 195 6.74 27.96 15.45
CA LEU A 195 5.40 28.40 15.05
C LEU A 195 4.81 29.44 16.01
N SER A 196 5.55 29.91 17.03
CA SER A 196 5.05 30.93 17.96
C SER A 196 4.92 32.31 17.29
N PRO A 197 3.93 33.13 17.69
CA PRO A 197 3.78 34.51 17.23
C PRO A 197 4.98 35.40 17.64
N GLY A 198 5.21 36.49 16.91
CA GLY A 198 6.26 37.50 17.16
C GLY A 198 7.51 37.33 16.29
N GLU A 199 8.46 38.26 16.40
CA GLU A 199 9.67 38.29 15.58
C GLU A 199 10.66 37.15 15.89
N PRO A 200 11.45 36.69 14.89
CA PRO A 200 12.51 35.71 15.12
C PRO A 200 13.62 36.31 15.99
N ALA A 201 14.23 35.47 16.83
CA ALA A 201 15.41 35.82 17.61
C ALA A 201 16.66 35.16 17.01
N GLN A 202 17.85 35.61 17.39
CA GLN A 202 19.11 35.01 16.93
C GLN A 202 19.13 33.50 17.23
N GLY A 203 19.40 32.69 16.21
CA GLY A 203 19.39 31.23 16.29
C GLY A 203 17.99 30.59 16.48
N LYS A 204 16.91 31.38 16.45
CA LYS A 204 15.52 30.91 16.61
C LYS A 204 14.65 31.44 15.46
N PRO A 205 14.84 30.92 14.23
CA PRO A 205 14.02 31.28 13.09
C PRO A 205 12.57 30.85 13.30
N LYS A 206 11.66 31.57 12.64
CA LYS A 206 10.22 31.36 12.73
C LYS A 206 9.59 31.11 11.37
N LEU A 207 8.52 30.32 11.37
CA LEU A 207 7.70 30.09 10.18
C LEU A 207 6.54 31.08 10.17
N ALA A 208 6.41 31.81 9.08
CA ALA A 208 5.35 32.79 8.87
C ALA A 208 4.60 32.49 7.59
N TRP A 209 3.27 32.57 7.60
CA TRP A 209 2.48 32.44 6.38
C TRP A 209 2.78 33.59 5.41
N PRO A 210 2.97 33.34 4.10
CA PRO A 210 3.35 34.33 3.09
C PRO A 210 2.26 35.37 2.87
N GLY A 211 2.63 36.52 2.29
CA GLY A 211 1.70 37.51 1.75
C GLY A 211 1.68 38.88 2.44
N ASN A 212 0.92 39.81 1.85
CA ASN A 212 0.82 41.19 2.32
C ASN A 212 -0.05 41.26 3.60
N PRO A 213 0.44 41.82 4.72
CA PRO A 213 -0.34 42.03 5.94
C PRO A 213 -1.67 42.77 5.75
N SER A 214 -1.83 43.51 4.64
CA SER A 214 -3.02 44.30 4.31
C SER A 214 -4.11 43.55 3.53
N ASP A 215 -3.83 42.36 2.96
CA ASP A 215 -4.82 41.57 2.20
C ASP A 215 -5.82 40.90 3.15
N LYS A 216 -7.13 40.91 2.86
CA LYS A 216 -8.19 40.35 3.72
C LYS A 216 -8.11 38.83 3.88
N THR A 217 -7.68 38.08 2.87
CA THR A 217 -7.50 36.62 2.97
C THR A 217 -6.25 36.31 3.77
N VAL A 218 -5.16 37.04 3.53
CA VAL A 218 -3.95 36.99 4.35
C VAL A 218 -4.21 37.49 5.77
N LYS A 219 -5.12 38.44 5.98
CA LYS A 219 -5.59 38.94 7.29
C LYS A 219 -6.75 38.10 7.84
N SER A 220 -7.17 37.03 7.19
CA SER A 220 -8.09 36.03 7.77
C SER A 220 -7.29 34.78 8.14
N MET A 221 -6.38 34.37 7.25
CA MET A 221 -5.34 33.37 7.52
C MET A 221 -4.34 33.85 8.59
N ARG A 222 -3.94 35.12 8.60
CA ARG A 222 -3.23 35.79 9.73
C ARG A 222 -4.18 36.49 10.71
N GLY A 223 -5.49 36.28 10.59
CA GLY A 223 -6.53 37.15 11.12
C GLY A 223 -6.68 37.20 12.62
N GLY A 224 -5.88 38.10 13.19
CA GLY A 224 -5.89 38.49 14.59
C GLY A 224 -4.56 38.22 15.30
N LEU A 225 -3.40 38.62 14.73
CA LEU A 225 -2.06 38.66 15.35
C LEU A 225 -1.48 37.38 16.01
N GLU A 226 -2.25 36.31 16.16
CA GLU A 226 -1.90 35.12 16.96
C GLU A 226 -2.53 33.77 16.51
N PRO A 227 -3.67 33.67 15.77
CA PRO A 227 -4.44 32.42 15.73
C PRO A 227 -3.90 31.33 14.81
N MET A 228 -3.22 31.62 13.70
CA MET A 228 -2.72 30.57 12.79
C MET A 228 -1.42 29.93 13.28
N ALA A 229 -0.46 30.75 13.72
CA ALA A 229 0.71 30.31 14.48
C ALA A 229 0.30 29.37 15.62
N LYS A 230 -0.72 29.79 16.39
CA LYS A 230 -1.31 29.00 17.46
C LYS A 230 -2.04 27.74 16.97
N ALA A 231 -2.80 27.80 15.88
CA ALA A 231 -3.51 26.66 15.29
C ALA A 231 -2.54 25.60 14.74
N LEU A 232 -1.49 26.02 14.02
CA LEU A 232 -0.42 25.14 13.53
C LEU A 232 0.37 24.55 14.70
N THR A 233 0.67 25.35 15.74
CA THR A 233 1.30 24.86 16.97
C THR A 233 0.42 23.81 17.67
N HIS A 234 -0.88 24.04 17.77
CA HIS A 234 -1.82 23.09 18.37
C HIS A 234 -2.00 21.84 17.51
N LEU A 235 -2.00 21.96 16.19
CA LEU A 235 -2.03 20.82 15.27
C LEU A 235 -0.76 19.99 15.40
N ALA A 236 0.42 20.61 15.38
CA ALA A 236 1.71 19.94 15.54
C ALA A 236 1.83 19.24 16.90
N THR A 237 1.50 19.96 17.98
CA THR A 237 1.53 19.42 19.34
C THR A 237 0.49 18.31 19.51
N GLY A 238 -0.71 18.51 18.95
CA GLY A 238 -1.78 17.52 18.95
C GLY A 238 -1.38 16.23 18.25
N LEU A 239 -0.84 16.31 17.03
CA LEU A 239 -0.37 15.16 16.27
C LEU A 239 0.78 14.42 16.97
N ASN A 240 1.72 15.15 17.59
CA ASN A 240 2.77 14.53 18.39
C ASN A 240 2.20 13.74 19.57
N LEU A 241 1.25 14.32 20.31
CA LEU A 241 0.65 13.69 21.49
C LEU A 241 -0.27 12.52 21.15
N THR A 242 -1.15 12.66 20.15
CA THR A 242 -2.21 11.69 19.87
C THR A 242 -1.81 10.63 18.85
N VAL A 243 -0.81 10.92 18.03
CA VAL A 243 -0.36 10.01 16.98
C VAL A 243 1.03 9.48 17.28
N ARG A 244 2.06 10.33 17.31
CA ARG A 244 3.45 9.88 17.42
C ARG A 244 3.74 9.19 18.76
N ASN A 245 3.31 9.78 19.87
CA ASN A 245 3.53 9.19 21.20
C ASN A 245 2.78 7.88 21.35
N VAL A 246 1.55 7.81 20.83
CA VAL A 246 0.74 6.59 20.85
C VAL A 246 1.40 5.51 20.01
N THR A 247 1.78 5.78 18.76
CA THR A 247 2.44 4.78 17.90
C THR A 247 3.83 4.38 18.41
N THR A 248 4.46 5.18 19.26
CA THR A 248 5.75 4.84 19.89
C THR A 248 5.59 3.95 21.12
N HIS A 249 4.55 4.16 21.93
CA HIS A 249 4.38 3.47 23.21
C HIS A 249 3.41 2.27 23.16
N THR A 250 2.52 2.20 22.16
CA THR A 250 1.66 1.03 21.97
C THR A 250 2.37 -0.06 21.17
N ARG A 251 2.06 -1.32 21.48
CA ARG A 251 2.53 -2.49 20.72
C ARG A 251 1.49 -3.00 19.72
N GLU A 252 0.26 -2.50 19.80
CA GLU A 252 -0.84 -2.87 18.90
C GLU A 252 -0.65 -2.24 17.52
N GLU A 253 -0.81 -3.06 16.49
CA GLU A 253 -0.69 -2.63 15.10
C GLU A 253 -1.95 -1.85 14.67
N LEU A 254 -1.79 -0.85 13.79
CA LEU A 254 -2.91 -0.05 13.31
C LEU A 254 -3.64 -0.77 12.18
N SER A 255 -4.97 -0.59 12.10
CA SER A 255 -5.69 -0.92 10.88
C SER A 255 -5.26 -0.03 9.71
N GLU A 256 -5.58 -0.45 8.49
CA GLU A 256 -5.27 0.33 7.29
C GLU A 256 -5.92 1.71 7.29
N GLN A 257 -7.20 1.76 7.68
CA GLN A 257 -7.95 3.01 7.79
C GLN A 257 -7.32 3.95 8.84
N GLU A 258 -7.00 3.42 10.02
CA GLU A 258 -6.38 4.20 11.08
C GLU A 258 -4.99 4.73 10.71
N GLY A 259 -4.22 3.94 9.98
CA GLY A 259 -2.90 4.33 9.48
C GLY A 259 -3.00 5.45 8.44
N ILE A 260 -3.91 5.33 7.47
CA ILE A 260 -4.02 6.29 6.38
C ILE A 260 -4.57 7.64 6.85
N GLU A 261 -5.50 7.65 7.82
CA GLU A 261 -6.01 8.87 8.45
C GLU A 261 -4.90 9.67 9.15
N ARG A 262 -4.02 8.95 9.87
CA ARG A 262 -2.88 9.55 10.58
C ARG A 262 -1.83 10.07 9.62
N LEU A 263 -1.46 9.30 8.59
CA LEU A 263 -0.55 9.76 7.54
C LEU A 263 -1.11 10.95 6.77
N ALA A 264 -2.42 10.98 6.53
CA ALA A 264 -3.08 12.10 5.88
C ALA A 264 -3.03 13.38 6.70
N ALA A 265 -3.19 13.29 8.02
CA ALA A 265 -3.05 14.44 8.90
C ALA A 265 -1.63 15.04 8.82
N TYR A 266 -0.59 14.21 8.84
CA TYR A 266 0.79 14.66 8.62
C TYR A 266 1.04 15.19 7.21
N SER A 267 0.46 14.56 6.19
CA SER A 267 0.55 15.01 4.80
C SER A 267 -0.07 16.39 4.61
N TYR A 268 -1.26 16.61 5.19
CA TYR A 268 -1.90 17.92 5.17
C TYR A 268 -1.07 18.96 5.92
N PHE A 269 -0.54 18.59 7.09
CA PHE A 269 0.31 19.49 7.87
C PHE A 269 1.59 19.87 7.11
N ALA A 270 2.28 18.91 6.47
CA ALA A 270 3.45 19.18 5.64
C ALA A 270 3.13 20.17 4.51
N ARG A 271 2.00 20.00 3.80
CA ARG A 271 1.55 20.94 2.76
C ARG A 271 1.25 22.34 3.29
N LEU A 272 0.82 22.48 4.54
CA LEU A 272 0.64 23.79 5.17
C LEU A 272 2.00 24.43 5.50
N LEU A 273 2.96 23.64 5.97
CA LEU A 273 4.31 24.13 6.29
C LEU A 273 5.08 24.55 5.04
N ASP A 274 4.94 23.82 3.93
CA ASP A 274 5.55 24.18 2.63
C ASP A 274 5.10 25.54 2.11
N GLN A 275 3.93 26.00 2.52
CA GLN A 275 3.44 27.32 2.18
C GLN A 275 4.07 28.41 3.04
N CYS A 276 4.70 28.11 4.18
CA CYS A 276 5.29 29.10 5.07
C CYS A 276 6.66 29.63 4.57
N GLU A 277 6.92 30.90 4.85
CA GLU A 277 8.23 31.54 4.71
C GLU A 277 9.04 31.38 5.99
N ILE A 278 10.35 31.15 5.85
CA ILE A 278 11.29 31.15 6.96
C ILE A 278 11.75 32.60 7.22
N ARG A 279 11.58 33.07 8.45
CA ARG A 279 12.08 34.37 8.91
C ARG A 279 13.22 34.18 9.89
N HIS A 280 14.36 34.81 9.58
CA HIS A 280 15.52 34.90 10.47
C HIS A 280 15.57 36.29 11.11
N ALA A 281 16.22 36.40 12.27
CA ALA A 281 16.54 37.72 12.81
C ALA A 281 17.48 38.45 11.84
N GLU A 282 17.19 39.71 11.52
CA GLU A 282 18.10 40.56 10.76
C GLU A 282 19.36 40.77 11.59
N TYR A 283 20.53 40.57 10.96
CA TYR A 283 21.80 40.98 11.57
C TYR A 283 21.90 42.50 11.43
N GLU A 284 21.82 43.25 12.53
CA GLU A 284 22.38 44.60 12.55
C GLU A 284 23.88 44.46 12.29
N VAL A 285 24.29 44.84 11.08
CA VAL A 285 25.70 45.06 10.79
C VAL A 285 26.04 46.38 11.48
N GLU A 286 26.64 46.31 12.67
CA GLU A 286 27.30 47.48 13.27
C GLU A 286 28.40 47.95 12.30
N GLU A 287 28.21 49.14 11.71
CA GLU A 287 29.22 49.89 10.93
C GLU A 287 30.37 50.39 11.81
#